data_AF-A0A455WGH3-F1
#
_entry.id   AF-A0A455WGH3-F1
#
_cell.length_a   1.000
_cell.length_b   1.000
_cell.length_c   1.000
_cell.angle_alpha   90.00
_cell.angle_beta   90.00
_cell.angle_gamma   90.00
#
_symmetry.space_group_name_H-M   'P 1'
#
loop_
_entity.id
_entity.type
_entity.pdbx_description
1 polymer ?
#
loop_
_entity_poly.entity_id
_entity_poly.type
_entity_poly.pdbx_seq_one_letter_code
_entity_poly.pdbx_strand_id
1 'polypeptide(L)'
;MKTQAYGYAALATFCLGISPVAQADLKPISDDAMGEVTGQAFMQVENIAGENHDFTRMTLGMDLETRVNVDDIQVGQIDGGTDFSASHLALGHIARADGEVFNGRTYNEGEVIPFEAQRPYIELAEDAGGLAGFRLGFQQARGSVSSHTTSFSGAMPGLKVREEVSGSIYDTALFAGEGETATNYRASHIGIVPNGDEPLSCVSGVNCAPLTNLRSIIVGDEGAAEGEVAFTDGFFIGFQRDENVAWQSLNGANTISVGKGVFINLPTNMTVDLSQLTGDGVDRLRTHQVDMGTKLF
;
A
#
# COMPACT_ATOMS: atom_id res chain seq x y z
N MET A 1 75.95 8.14 -9.62
CA MET A 1 74.69 7.98 -8.84
C MET A 1 73.52 7.64 -9.77
N LYS A 2 73.56 6.51 -10.48
CA LYS A 2 72.55 6.12 -11.51
C LYS A 2 72.07 4.67 -11.34
N THR A 3 72.12 4.13 -10.13
CA THR A 3 71.75 2.74 -9.83
C THR A 3 70.58 2.61 -8.87
N GLN A 4 70.06 3.71 -8.31
CA GLN A 4 68.90 3.68 -7.39
C GLN A 4 67.54 3.97 -8.08
N ALA A 5 67.51 4.40 -9.34
CA ALA A 5 66.26 4.72 -10.04
C ALA A 5 65.53 3.48 -10.61
N TYR A 6 66.25 2.39 -10.88
CA TYR A 6 65.65 1.18 -11.47
C TYR A 6 64.97 0.27 -10.42
N GLY A 7 65.36 0.36 -9.14
CA GLY A 7 64.74 -0.43 -8.07
C GLY A 7 63.32 0.01 -7.73
N TYR A 8 63.06 1.33 -7.75
CA TYR A 8 61.73 1.88 -7.46
C TYR A 8 60.75 1.73 -8.63
N ALA A 9 61.24 1.73 -9.88
CA ALA A 9 60.40 1.48 -11.06
C ALA A 9 59.91 0.01 -11.13
N ALA A 10 60.76 -0.95 -10.72
CA ALA A 10 60.37 -2.35 -10.69
C ALA A 10 59.32 -2.64 -9.59
N LEU A 11 59.42 -1.99 -8.43
CA LEU A 11 58.46 -2.14 -7.34
C LEU A 11 57.09 -1.52 -7.65
N ALA A 12 57.07 -0.35 -8.29
CA ALA A 12 55.84 0.34 -8.69
C ALA A 12 55.06 -0.43 -9.78
N THR A 13 55.76 -1.14 -10.68
CA THR A 13 55.12 -1.95 -11.73
C THR A 13 54.56 -3.27 -11.20
N PHE A 14 55.14 -3.81 -10.12
CA PHE A 14 54.64 -5.02 -9.46
C PHE A 14 53.36 -4.75 -8.62
N CYS A 15 53.21 -3.54 -8.08
CA CYS A 15 52.03 -3.18 -7.26
C CYS A 15 50.79 -2.73 -8.07
N LEU A 16 50.93 -2.37 -9.35
CA LEU A 16 49.81 -2.02 -10.24
C LEU A 16 49.22 -3.21 -11.01
N GLY A 17 49.81 -4.40 -10.89
CA GLY A 17 49.33 -5.64 -11.51
C GLY A 17 48.27 -6.40 -10.69
N ILE A 18 47.95 -5.93 -9.48
CA ILE A 18 46.99 -6.55 -8.57
C ILE A 18 45.74 -5.67 -8.47
N SER A 19 45.16 -5.31 -9.63
CA SER A 19 43.78 -4.84 -9.66
C SER A 19 42.90 -6.06 -9.41
N PRO A 20 42.07 -6.10 -8.35
CA PRO A 20 41.01 -7.09 -8.29
C PRO A 20 40.10 -6.80 -9.48
N VAL A 21 40.25 -7.58 -10.54
CA VAL A 21 39.23 -7.66 -11.58
C VAL A 21 38.00 -8.17 -10.84
N ALA A 22 37.05 -7.28 -10.59
CA ALA A 22 35.74 -7.67 -10.13
C ALA A 22 35.13 -8.53 -11.24
N GLN A 23 35.40 -9.83 -11.19
CA GLN A 23 34.67 -10.83 -11.94
C GLN A 23 33.29 -10.90 -11.28
N ALA A 24 32.43 -9.96 -11.65
CA ALA A 24 30.99 -10.13 -11.53
C ALA A 24 30.56 -11.15 -12.60
N ASP A 25 31.08 -12.38 -12.48
CA ASP A 25 30.49 -13.50 -13.17
C ASP A 25 29.19 -13.79 -12.43
N LEU A 26 28.07 -13.76 -13.16
CA LEU A 26 26.79 -14.27 -12.69
C LEU A 26 26.92 -15.78 -12.53
N LYS A 27 27.57 -16.22 -11.44
CA LYS A 27 27.67 -17.63 -11.12
C LYS A 27 26.28 -18.09 -10.71
N PRO A 28 25.66 -19.05 -11.44
CA PRO A 28 24.44 -19.67 -10.97
C PRO A 28 24.67 -20.18 -9.55
N ILE A 29 23.69 -19.96 -8.67
CA ILE A 29 23.70 -20.54 -7.33
C ILE A 29 23.96 -22.04 -7.46
N SER A 30 24.94 -22.58 -6.74
CA SER A 30 25.25 -24.01 -6.80
C SER A 30 24.12 -24.81 -6.15
N ASP A 31 23.89 -26.04 -6.61
CA ASP A 31 22.88 -26.93 -6.03
C ASP A 31 23.04 -27.09 -4.49
N ASP A 32 24.28 -27.08 -3.99
CA ASP A 32 24.57 -27.09 -2.54
C ASP A 32 24.09 -25.81 -1.82
N ALA A 33 24.19 -24.65 -2.47
CA ALA A 33 23.70 -23.37 -1.96
C ALA A 33 22.17 -23.24 -2.14
N MET A 34 21.60 -23.88 -3.16
CA MET A 34 20.14 -24.08 -3.26
C MET A 34 19.62 -25.06 -2.20
N GLY A 35 20.44 -26.02 -1.77
CA GLY A 35 20.12 -26.95 -0.68
C GLY A 35 20.07 -26.27 0.71
N GLU A 36 20.84 -25.21 0.92
CA GLU A 36 20.75 -24.37 2.13
C GLU A 36 19.50 -23.47 2.13
N VAL A 37 18.91 -23.19 0.97
CA VAL A 37 17.61 -22.50 0.84
C VAL A 37 16.49 -23.54 0.94
N THR A 38 16.27 -24.05 2.15
CA THR A 38 15.13 -24.92 2.44
C THR A 38 13.88 -24.06 2.71
N GLY A 39 13.13 -23.72 1.67
CA GLY A 39 11.81 -23.10 1.79
C GLY A 39 10.82 -23.86 0.92
N GLN A 40 9.87 -24.58 1.52
CA GLN A 40 8.72 -25.11 0.79
C GLN A 40 7.78 -23.94 0.49
N ALA A 41 8.12 -23.11 -0.50
CA ALA A 41 7.19 -22.12 -1.03
C ALA A 41 6.04 -22.87 -1.71
N PHE A 42 5.00 -23.17 -0.94
CA PHE A 42 3.81 -23.83 -1.44
C PHE A 42 3.01 -22.80 -2.24
N MET A 43 2.85 -23.05 -3.54
CA MET A 43 1.94 -22.27 -4.39
C MET A 43 0.61 -23.01 -4.46
N GLN A 44 -0.46 -22.37 -4.00
CA GLN A 44 -1.81 -22.86 -4.16
C GLN A 44 -2.43 -22.22 -5.40
N VAL A 45 -3.04 -23.03 -6.26
CA VAL A 45 -3.78 -22.55 -7.43
C VAL A 45 -5.23 -22.99 -7.30
N GLU A 46 -6.14 -22.05 -7.42
CA GLU A 46 -7.58 -22.26 -7.28
C GLU A 46 -8.30 -21.67 -8.48
N ASN A 47 -9.29 -22.41 -9.00
CA ASN A 47 -10.21 -21.90 -10.02
C ASN A 47 -11.55 -21.61 -9.35
N ILE A 48 -12.03 -20.40 -9.50
CA ILE A 48 -13.24 -19.89 -8.88
C ILE A 48 -14.17 -19.48 -10.02
N ALA A 49 -15.31 -20.16 -10.14
CA ALA A 49 -16.32 -19.81 -11.13
C ALA A 49 -17.03 -18.52 -10.71
N GLY A 50 -17.13 -17.56 -11.64
CA GLY A 50 -17.98 -16.39 -11.52
C GLY A 50 -19.14 -16.43 -12.50
N GLU A 51 -19.98 -15.40 -12.47
CA GLU A 51 -21.13 -15.31 -13.38
C GLU A 51 -20.71 -14.90 -14.80
N ASN A 52 -19.89 -13.85 -14.90
CA ASN A 52 -19.42 -13.29 -16.18
C ASN A 52 -17.92 -13.53 -16.44
N HIS A 53 -17.18 -13.92 -15.41
CA HIS A 53 -15.73 -14.12 -15.45
C HIS A 53 -15.37 -15.41 -14.73
N ASP A 54 -14.41 -16.16 -15.27
CA ASP A 54 -13.74 -17.24 -14.56
C ASP A 54 -12.49 -16.69 -13.91
N PHE A 55 -12.22 -17.10 -12.67
CA PHE A 55 -11.11 -16.58 -11.89
C PHE A 55 -10.08 -17.67 -11.58
N THR A 56 -8.80 -17.32 -11.70
CA THR A 56 -7.68 -18.17 -11.26
C THR A 56 -6.88 -17.42 -10.21
N ARG A 57 -6.90 -17.92 -8.97
CA ARG A 57 -6.10 -17.38 -7.87
C ARG A 57 -4.85 -18.22 -7.67
N MET A 58 -3.73 -17.55 -7.55
CA MET A 58 -2.41 -18.09 -7.30
C MET A 58 -1.89 -17.50 -6.00
N THR A 59 -1.90 -18.27 -4.91
CA THR A 59 -1.49 -17.83 -3.57
C THR A 59 -0.13 -18.43 -3.21
N LEU A 60 0.80 -17.61 -2.75
CA LEU A 60 2.12 -18.03 -2.31
C LEU A 60 2.15 -18.23 -0.79
N GLY A 61 2.66 -19.36 -0.32
CA GLY A 61 2.84 -19.64 1.11
C GLY A 61 4.06 -18.92 1.71
N MET A 62 4.07 -17.59 1.68
CA MET A 62 5.14 -16.76 2.25
C MET A 62 4.60 -15.57 3.04
N ASP A 63 5.39 -15.12 4.01
CA ASP A 63 5.16 -13.89 4.76
C ASP A 63 6.15 -12.81 4.29
N LEU A 64 5.69 -11.57 4.26
CA LEU A 64 6.39 -10.41 3.73
C LEU A 64 6.43 -9.31 4.79
N GLU A 65 7.61 -8.78 5.04
CA GLU A 65 7.81 -7.52 5.75
C GLU A 65 8.49 -6.57 4.75
N THR A 66 7.85 -5.46 4.40
CA THR A 66 8.36 -4.55 3.38
C THR A 66 8.28 -3.09 3.81
N ARG A 67 9.23 -2.30 3.32
CA ARG A 67 9.14 -0.84 3.34
C ARG A 67 9.38 -0.33 1.93
N VAL A 68 8.36 0.29 1.34
CA VAL A 68 8.40 0.79 -0.03
C VAL A 68 8.19 2.30 0.01
N ASN A 69 8.95 3.05 -0.76
CA ASN A 69 8.73 4.48 -1.00
C ASN A 69 8.70 4.71 -2.52
N VAL A 70 7.71 5.47 -2.99
CA VAL A 70 7.51 5.86 -4.37
C VAL A 70 7.29 7.38 -4.41
N ASP A 71 8.08 8.08 -5.21
CA ASP A 71 8.02 9.55 -5.25
C ASP A 71 6.75 10.05 -5.94
N ASP A 72 6.44 9.50 -7.11
CA ASP A 72 5.22 9.78 -7.86
C ASP A 72 4.68 8.49 -8.47
N ILE A 73 3.37 8.29 -8.38
CA ILE A 73 2.65 7.20 -9.03
C ILE A 73 1.39 7.71 -9.70
N GLN A 74 1.22 7.35 -10.96
CA GLN A 74 0.00 7.55 -11.73
C GLN A 74 -0.30 6.27 -12.50
N VAL A 75 -1.46 5.68 -12.23
CA VAL A 75 -1.91 4.42 -12.87
C VAL A 75 -3.39 4.52 -13.26
N GLY A 76 -3.79 3.78 -14.29
CA GLY A 76 -5.15 3.86 -14.82
C GLY A 76 -5.42 5.17 -15.57
N GLN A 77 -4.45 5.62 -16.38
CA GLN A 77 -4.62 6.78 -17.24
C GLN A 77 -5.50 6.40 -18.44
N ILE A 78 -6.80 6.60 -18.30
CA ILE A 78 -7.81 6.35 -19.35
C ILE A 78 -8.71 7.57 -19.52
N ASP A 79 -9.07 7.88 -20.77
CA ASP A 79 -10.02 8.95 -21.12
C ASP A 79 -9.66 10.33 -20.53
N GLY A 80 -8.35 10.62 -20.41
CA GLY A 80 -7.83 11.90 -19.95
C GLY A 80 -7.82 12.12 -18.42
N GLY A 81 -8.24 11.12 -17.63
CA GLY A 81 -8.08 11.13 -16.17
C GLY A 81 -7.20 9.98 -15.69
N THR A 82 -6.89 9.97 -14.40
CA THR A 82 -6.03 8.97 -13.76
C THR A 82 -6.79 8.31 -12.61
N ASP A 83 -6.87 6.99 -12.59
CA ASP A 83 -7.61 6.25 -11.57
C ASP A 83 -6.95 6.29 -10.19
N PHE A 84 -5.62 6.22 -10.14
CA PHE A 84 -4.88 6.44 -8.92
C PHE A 84 -3.67 7.34 -9.17
N SER A 85 -3.64 8.47 -8.47
CA SER A 85 -2.57 9.46 -8.53
C SER A 85 -2.19 9.88 -7.12
N ALA A 86 -0.93 9.66 -6.78
CA ALA A 86 -0.38 10.07 -5.50
C ALA A 86 1.11 10.43 -5.62
N SER A 87 1.55 11.36 -4.78
CA SER A 87 2.97 11.57 -4.51
C SER A 87 3.35 11.08 -3.11
N HIS A 88 4.64 10.81 -2.93
CA HIS A 88 5.24 10.33 -1.69
C HIS A 88 4.48 9.14 -1.10
N LEU A 89 4.13 8.17 -1.96
CA LEU A 89 3.49 6.93 -1.52
C LEU A 89 4.52 6.10 -0.75
N ALA A 90 4.11 5.59 0.42
CA ALA A 90 4.93 4.72 1.23
C ALA A 90 4.11 3.59 1.86
N LEU A 91 4.71 2.41 1.90
CA LEU A 91 4.26 1.27 2.69
C LEU A 91 5.26 1.06 3.82
N GLY A 92 4.78 0.96 5.06
CA GLY A 92 5.61 1.00 6.25
C GLY A 92 6.12 2.41 6.58
N HIS A 93 6.71 2.58 7.75
CA HIS A 93 7.26 3.85 8.23
C HIS A 93 8.49 3.64 9.10
N ILE A 94 9.03 4.72 9.64
CA ILE A 94 10.16 4.75 10.54
C ILE A 94 9.65 5.34 11.85
N ALA A 95 9.98 4.71 12.97
CA ALA A 95 9.64 5.24 14.28
C ALA A 95 10.25 6.64 14.47
N ARG A 96 9.42 7.58 14.91
CA ARG A 96 9.84 8.98 15.11
C ARG A 96 10.44 9.20 16.50
N ALA A 97 10.08 8.38 17.48
CA ALA A 97 10.56 8.53 18.85
C ALA A 97 10.90 7.18 19.48
N ASP A 98 11.78 7.22 20.48
CA ASP A 98 12.05 6.07 21.33
C ASP A 98 10.79 5.64 22.08
N GLY A 99 10.49 4.34 22.05
CA GLY A 99 9.34 3.78 22.72
C GLY A 99 8.05 3.83 21.92
N GLU A 100 8.10 4.16 20.62
CA GLU A 100 6.94 4.10 19.74
C GLU A 100 6.38 2.67 19.69
N VAL A 101 5.09 2.50 19.95
CA VAL A 101 4.44 1.19 19.95
C VAL A 101 3.61 1.05 18.69
N PHE A 102 3.87 0.00 17.93
CA PHE A 102 3.09 -0.36 16.74
C PHE A 102 2.96 -1.88 16.67
N ASN A 103 1.74 -2.38 16.42
CA ASN A 103 1.45 -3.82 16.34
C ASN A 103 1.88 -4.62 17.60
N GLY A 104 1.83 -3.98 18.79
CA GLY A 104 2.25 -4.59 20.05
C GLY A 104 3.77 -4.74 20.21
N ARG A 105 4.57 -4.16 19.30
CA ARG A 105 6.03 -4.09 19.38
C ARG A 105 6.46 -2.66 19.68
N THR A 106 7.51 -2.53 20.49
CA THR A 106 8.15 -1.23 20.78
C THR A 106 9.33 -1.02 19.85
N TYR A 107 9.42 0.17 19.28
CA TYR A 107 10.48 0.59 18.37
C TYR A 107 11.22 1.81 18.95
N ASN A 108 12.50 1.90 18.62
CA ASN A 108 13.33 3.07 18.93
C ASN A 108 13.35 4.05 17.77
N GLU A 109 13.72 5.31 18.02
CA GLU A 109 13.83 6.32 16.98
C GLU A 109 14.70 5.83 15.81
N GLY A 110 14.18 5.95 14.59
CA GLY A 110 14.91 5.56 13.38
C GLY A 110 14.77 4.09 12.99
N GLU A 111 14.16 3.26 13.82
CA GLU A 111 13.86 1.86 13.46
C GLU A 111 12.73 1.77 12.43
N VAL A 112 12.82 0.78 11.54
CA VAL A 112 11.81 0.55 10.51
C VAL A 112 10.64 -0.23 11.10
N ILE A 113 9.43 0.30 10.89
CA ILE A 113 8.17 -0.38 11.13
C ILE A 113 7.62 -0.82 9.76
N PRO A 114 7.74 -2.12 9.41
CA PRO A 114 7.38 -2.61 8.08
C PRO A 114 5.87 -2.65 7.88
N PHE A 115 5.45 -2.63 6.61
CA PHE A 115 4.17 -3.17 6.21
C PHE A 115 4.27 -4.70 6.21
N GLU A 116 3.39 -5.36 6.96
CA GLU A 116 3.37 -6.81 7.14
C GLU A 116 2.25 -7.40 6.27
N ALA A 117 2.59 -8.41 5.48
CA ALA A 117 1.65 -9.11 4.62
C ALA A 117 1.88 -10.61 4.66
N GLN A 118 0.81 -11.38 4.65
CA GLN A 118 0.86 -12.84 4.66
C GLN A 118 0.13 -13.38 3.45
N ARG A 119 0.76 -14.39 2.84
CA ARG A 119 0.25 -15.13 1.70
C ARG A 119 -0.20 -14.22 0.56
N PRO A 120 0.76 -13.57 -0.13
CA PRO A 120 0.44 -12.78 -1.30
C PRO A 120 -0.21 -13.66 -2.37
N TYR A 121 -1.16 -13.09 -3.09
CA TYR A 121 -1.82 -13.76 -4.21
C TYR A 121 -1.93 -12.85 -5.43
N ILE A 122 -1.89 -13.48 -6.60
CA ILE A 122 -2.33 -12.90 -7.86
C ILE A 122 -3.60 -13.62 -8.26
N GLU A 123 -4.63 -12.88 -8.63
CA GLU A 123 -5.87 -13.44 -9.15
C GLU A 123 -6.18 -12.85 -10.51
N LEU A 124 -6.41 -13.72 -11.48
CA LEU A 124 -6.76 -13.36 -12.85
C LEU A 124 -8.27 -13.52 -13.01
N ALA A 125 -8.88 -12.62 -13.78
CA ALA A 125 -10.25 -12.72 -14.25
C ALA A 125 -10.22 -12.88 -15.78
N GLU A 126 -10.87 -13.92 -16.29
CA GLU A 126 -10.96 -14.20 -17.72
C GLU A 126 -12.42 -14.17 -18.17
N ASP A 127 -12.66 -13.59 -19.34
CA ASP A 127 -13.93 -13.64 -20.06
C ASP A 127 -13.76 -14.35 -21.41
N ALA A 128 -14.83 -14.38 -22.23
CA ALA A 128 -14.75 -14.94 -23.58
C ALA A 128 -13.72 -14.25 -24.50
N GLY A 129 -13.30 -13.02 -24.16
CA GLY A 129 -12.28 -12.23 -24.83
C GLY A 129 -10.88 -12.36 -24.23
N GLY A 130 -10.65 -13.26 -23.27
CA GLY A 130 -9.36 -13.49 -22.62
C GLY A 130 -9.24 -12.77 -21.27
N LEU A 131 -8.03 -12.28 -20.93
CA LEU A 131 -7.79 -11.61 -19.66
C LEU A 131 -8.63 -10.31 -19.55
N ALA A 132 -9.61 -10.34 -18.66
CA ALA A 132 -10.50 -9.22 -18.35
C ALA A 132 -9.96 -8.36 -17.20
N GLY A 133 -9.13 -8.92 -16.32
CA GLY A 133 -8.45 -8.17 -15.28
C GLY A 133 -7.53 -9.05 -14.44
N PHE A 134 -6.74 -8.41 -13.59
CA PHE A 134 -5.99 -9.09 -12.53
C PHE A 134 -5.98 -8.25 -11.27
N ARG A 135 -5.86 -8.89 -10.11
CA ARG A 135 -5.54 -8.22 -8.86
C ARG A 135 -4.38 -8.88 -8.15
N LEU A 136 -3.59 -8.04 -7.48
CA LEU A 136 -2.58 -8.46 -6.52
C LEU A 136 -3.11 -8.10 -5.13
N GLY A 137 -3.07 -9.04 -4.19
CA GLY A 137 -3.44 -8.77 -2.82
C GLY A 137 -2.72 -9.67 -1.84
N PHE A 138 -3.13 -9.57 -0.58
CA PHE A 138 -2.61 -10.40 0.50
C PHE A 138 -3.77 -11.11 1.18
N GLN A 139 -3.57 -12.35 1.63
CA GLN A 139 -4.59 -13.00 2.43
C GLN A 139 -4.86 -12.22 3.72
N GLN A 140 -3.78 -11.71 4.31
CA GLN A 140 -3.80 -10.87 5.48
C GLN A 140 -2.75 -9.77 5.33
N ALA A 141 -3.10 -8.54 5.69
CA ALA A 141 -2.19 -7.40 5.68
C ALA A 141 -2.39 -6.51 6.89
N ARG A 142 -1.32 -5.84 7.32
CA ARG A 142 -1.38 -4.72 8.26
C ARG A 142 -0.19 -3.79 8.10
N GLY A 143 -0.35 -2.55 8.51
CA GLY A 143 0.72 -1.56 8.54
C GLY A 143 0.29 -0.25 7.92
N SER A 144 1.22 0.70 7.89
CA SER A 144 0.94 2.04 7.41
C SER A 144 1.03 2.15 5.89
N VAL A 145 0.09 2.87 5.30
CA VAL A 145 0.11 3.39 3.93
C VAL A 145 0.07 4.92 4.03
N SER A 146 1.13 5.59 3.61
CA SER A 146 1.18 7.06 3.62
C SER A 146 1.27 7.59 2.20
N SER A 147 0.53 8.64 1.87
CA SER A 147 0.56 9.24 0.53
C SER A 147 0.00 10.65 0.52
N HIS A 148 0.30 11.42 -0.53
CA HIS A 148 -0.44 12.61 -0.89
C HIS A 148 -1.30 12.28 -2.12
N THR A 149 -2.50 11.76 -1.87
CA THR A 149 -3.39 11.25 -2.93
C THR A 149 -4.26 12.37 -3.50
N THR A 150 -4.23 12.53 -4.82
CA THR A 150 -5.04 13.52 -5.56
C THR A 150 -6.15 12.88 -6.39
N SER A 151 -6.03 11.59 -6.72
CA SER A 151 -7.11 10.81 -7.31
C SER A 151 -7.08 9.37 -6.82
N PHE A 152 -8.24 8.82 -6.47
CA PHE A 152 -8.38 7.47 -5.92
C PHE A 152 -9.63 6.78 -6.46
N SER A 153 -9.44 5.72 -7.23
CA SER A 153 -10.45 4.73 -7.59
C SER A 153 -10.31 3.52 -6.67
N GLY A 154 -11.33 3.23 -5.89
CA GLY A 154 -11.21 2.23 -4.84
C GLY A 154 -12.21 2.34 -3.71
N ALA A 155 -11.89 1.67 -2.61
CA ALA A 155 -12.61 1.75 -1.35
C ALA A 155 -11.63 1.78 -0.16
N MET A 156 -12.07 2.41 0.93
CA MET A 156 -11.37 2.44 2.22
C MET A 156 -12.30 1.87 3.32
N PRO A 157 -12.67 0.59 3.23
CA PRO A 157 -13.68 0.03 4.13
C PRO A 157 -13.21 0.06 5.58
N GLY A 158 -14.14 0.42 6.47
CA GLY A 158 -13.91 0.51 7.91
C GLY A 158 -13.27 1.82 8.38
N LEU A 159 -12.90 2.73 7.47
CA LEU A 159 -12.52 4.08 7.86
C LEU A 159 -13.75 4.83 8.40
N LYS A 160 -13.63 5.32 9.63
CA LYS A 160 -14.67 6.10 10.30
C LYS A 160 -14.21 7.50 10.60
N VAL A 161 -15.17 8.40 10.78
CA VAL A 161 -14.93 9.77 11.22
C VAL A 161 -15.72 10.07 12.47
N ARG A 162 -15.08 10.70 13.45
CA ARG A 162 -15.69 11.13 14.71
C ARG A 162 -15.93 12.63 14.70
N GLU A 163 -17.15 13.07 14.99
CA GLU A 163 -17.42 14.46 15.33
C GLU A 163 -17.13 14.70 16.81
N GLU A 164 -16.16 15.55 17.13
CA GLU A 164 -15.66 15.75 18.49
C GLU A 164 -16.70 16.31 19.46
N VAL A 165 -17.55 17.22 18.99
CA VAL A 165 -18.52 17.93 19.85
C VAL A 165 -19.64 16.98 20.32
N SER A 166 -20.16 16.15 19.42
CA SER A 166 -21.24 15.21 19.74
C SER A 166 -20.71 13.83 20.17
N GLY A 167 -19.46 13.50 19.85
CA GLY A 167 -18.89 12.17 19.99
C GLY A 167 -19.40 11.16 18.95
N SER A 168 -20.22 11.59 17.99
CA SER A 168 -20.86 10.72 17.00
C SER A 168 -19.82 10.17 16.02
N ILE A 169 -19.97 8.89 15.66
CA ILE A 169 -19.11 8.20 14.70
C ILE A 169 -19.91 7.97 13.43
N TYR A 170 -19.31 8.31 12.29
CA TYR A 170 -19.89 8.19 10.97
C TYR A 170 -19.04 7.25 10.11
N ASP A 171 -19.71 6.48 9.26
CA ASP A 171 -19.03 5.85 8.12
C ASP A 171 -18.56 6.92 7.14
N THR A 172 -17.65 6.54 6.24
CA THR A 172 -17.09 7.45 5.25
C THR A 172 -17.50 7.09 3.84
N ALA A 173 -17.53 8.11 2.98
CA ALA A 173 -17.70 7.97 1.54
C ALA A 173 -16.65 8.80 0.81
N LEU A 174 -16.25 8.30 -0.35
CA LEU A 174 -15.40 8.98 -1.31
C LEU A 174 -16.24 9.83 -2.24
N PHE A 175 -15.73 10.99 -2.67
CA PHE A 175 -16.43 11.96 -3.50
C PHE A 175 -15.55 12.44 -4.65
N ALA A 176 -16.16 12.70 -5.81
CA ALA A 176 -15.44 13.19 -6.99
C ALA A 176 -14.87 14.60 -6.77
N GLY A 177 -15.51 15.39 -5.90
CA GLY A 177 -15.14 16.76 -5.58
C GLY A 177 -16.09 17.37 -4.55
N GLU A 178 -15.87 18.65 -4.24
CA GLU A 178 -16.80 19.47 -3.45
C GLU A 178 -18.14 19.64 -4.19
N GLY A 179 -19.25 19.49 -3.47
CA GLY A 179 -20.61 19.55 -4.01
C GLY A 179 -21.05 18.31 -4.79
N GLU A 180 -20.15 17.36 -5.02
CA GLU A 180 -20.43 16.15 -5.82
C GLU A 180 -21.05 15.03 -4.98
N THR A 181 -21.64 14.06 -5.66
CA THR A 181 -22.14 12.82 -5.06
C THR A 181 -21.00 11.84 -4.75
N ALA A 182 -21.28 10.86 -3.90
CA ALA A 182 -20.32 9.81 -3.62
C ALA A 182 -19.96 9.01 -4.87
N THR A 183 -18.70 8.57 -4.93
CA THR A 183 -18.12 7.80 -6.03
C THR A 183 -17.02 6.89 -5.48
N ASN A 184 -16.80 5.75 -6.13
CA ASN A 184 -15.60 4.92 -5.93
C ASN A 184 -14.62 5.04 -7.11
N TYR A 185 -14.86 5.97 -8.04
CA TYR A 185 -14.08 6.19 -9.24
C TYR A 185 -13.50 7.61 -9.24
N ARG A 186 -12.16 7.70 -9.28
CA ARG A 186 -11.39 8.95 -9.35
C ARG A 186 -11.80 9.98 -8.31
N ALA A 187 -12.08 9.52 -7.09
CA ALA A 187 -12.40 10.40 -5.98
C ALA A 187 -11.22 11.34 -5.70
N SER A 188 -11.55 12.58 -5.34
CA SER A 188 -10.56 13.58 -4.89
C SER A 188 -10.82 14.02 -3.45
N HIS A 189 -11.96 13.64 -2.88
CA HIS A 189 -12.40 14.02 -1.54
C HIS A 189 -12.90 12.80 -0.77
N ILE A 190 -12.89 12.90 0.55
CA ILE A 190 -13.49 11.95 1.49
C ILE A 190 -14.28 12.70 2.55
N GLY A 191 -15.42 12.16 2.96
CA GLY A 191 -16.28 12.78 3.95
C GLY A 191 -17.19 11.78 4.66
N ILE A 192 -18.04 12.30 5.54
CA ILE A 192 -18.95 11.49 6.34
C ILE A 192 -20.17 11.04 5.55
N VAL A 193 -20.66 9.85 5.84
CA VAL A 193 -22.01 9.42 5.50
C VAL A 193 -22.92 9.81 6.66
N PRO A 194 -23.87 10.75 6.47
CA PRO A 194 -24.73 11.18 7.56
C PRO A 194 -25.65 10.05 8.01
N ASN A 195 -25.99 10.04 9.31
CA ASN A 195 -26.94 9.08 9.87
C ASN A 195 -28.37 9.44 9.44
N GLY A 196 -29.14 8.46 8.97
CA GLY A 196 -30.55 8.64 8.57
C GLY A 196 -30.72 8.97 7.08
N ASP A 197 -31.74 9.75 6.76
CA ASP A 197 -32.16 10.04 5.37
C ASP A 197 -31.58 11.34 4.80
N GLU A 198 -30.58 11.93 5.46
CA GLU A 198 -29.93 13.15 4.99
C GLU A 198 -29.16 12.90 3.68
N PRO A 199 -29.21 13.83 2.71
CA PRO A 199 -28.55 13.63 1.43
C PRO A 199 -27.03 13.58 1.59
N LEU A 200 -26.44 12.54 0.99
CA LEU A 200 -24.99 12.38 0.93
C LEU A 200 -24.39 13.48 0.06
N SER A 201 -23.60 14.37 0.67
CA SER A 201 -22.97 15.51 0.00
C SER A 201 -21.61 15.83 0.62
N CYS A 202 -20.71 16.42 -0.18
CA CYS A 202 -19.40 16.88 0.26
C CYS A 202 -19.36 18.41 0.29
N VAL A 203 -19.37 19.00 1.49
CA VAL A 203 -19.13 20.42 1.73
C VAL A 203 -17.76 20.57 2.38
N SER A 204 -16.83 21.14 1.61
CA SER A 204 -15.42 21.22 2.01
C SER A 204 -15.25 22.03 3.29
N GLY A 205 -14.45 21.51 4.23
CA GLY A 205 -14.22 22.14 5.52
C GLY A 205 -15.34 21.92 6.55
N VAL A 206 -16.46 21.31 6.16
CA VAL A 206 -17.60 21.03 7.05
C VAL A 206 -17.72 19.54 7.32
N ASN A 207 -17.98 18.75 6.28
CA ASN A 207 -18.27 17.32 6.40
C ASN A 207 -17.44 16.45 5.46
N CYS A 208 -16.59 17.05 4.63
CA CYS A 208 -15.61 16.39 3.78
C CYS A 208 -14.32 17.21 3.65
N ALA A 209 -13.26 16.54 3.21
CA ALA A 209 -11.96 17.13 2.95
C ALA A 209 -11.33 16.54 1.67
N PRO A 210 -10.38 17.25 1.03
CA PRO A 210 -9.57 16.66 -0.02
C PRO A 210 -8.83 15.41 0.47
N LEU A 211 -8.65 14.41 -0.39
CA LEU A 211 -7.89 13.19 -0.06
C LEU A 211 -6.44 13.49 0.33
N THR A 212 -5.90 14.62 -0.10
CA THR A 212 -4.58 15.12 0.32
C THR A 212 -4.48 15.38 1.83
N ASN A 213 -5.61 15.52 2.53
CA ASN A 213 -5.67 15.62 3.98
C ASN A 213 -5.60 14.25 4.67
N LEU A 214 -5.89 13.15 3.99
CA LEU A 214 -5.76 11.79 4.51
C LEU A 214 -4.35 11.24 4.22
N ARG A 215 -3.35 11.76 4.95
CA ARG A 215 -1.92 11.54 4.62
C ARG A 215 -1.39 10.16 5.00
N SER A 216 -1.92 9.56 6.06
CA SER A 216 -1.56 8.22 6.51
C SER A 216 -2.81 7.43 6.87
N ILE A 217 -2.86 6.20 6.39
CA ILE A 217 -3.88 5.20 6.68
C ILE A 217 -3.18 3.98 7.28
N ILE A 218 -3.76 3.40 8.32
CA ILE A 218 -3.30 2.16 8.93
C ILE A 218 -4.17 1.05 8.38
N VAL A 219 -3.61 0.24 7.50
CA VAL A 219 -4.25 -0.99 7.05
C VAL A 219 -4.22 -1.98 8.20
N GLY A 220 -5.35 -2.62 8.47
CA GLY A 220 -5.48 -3.58 9.58
C GLY A 220 -6.82 -3.47 10.29
N ASP A 221 -7.02 -4.38 11.23
CA ASP A 221 -8.23 -4.51 12.05
C ASP A 221 -7.93 -4.15 13.52
N GLU A 222 -8.94 -4.09 14.37
CA GLU A 222 -8.78 -3.89 15.82
C GLU A 222 -7.89 -4.98 16.45
N GLY A 223 -6.83 -4.56 17.13
CA GLY A 223 -5.99 -5.45 17.92
C GLY A 223 -6.63 -5.87 19.25
N ALA A 224 -5.94 -6.77 19.97
CA ALA A 224 -6.44 -7.27 21.26
C ALA A 224 -6.21 -6.28 22.41
N ALA A 225 -5.24 -5.37 22.26
CA ALA A 225 -4.98 -4.28 23.17
C ALA A 225 -5.05 -2.91 22.47
N GLU A 226 -5.26 -1.86 23.25
CA GLU A 226 -5.25 -0.48 22.76
C GLU A 226 -3.89 -0.17 22.09
N GLY A 227 -3.94 0.32 20.84
CA GLY A 227 -2.75 0.60 20.04
C GLY A 227 -2.18 -0.60 19.26
N GLU A 228 -2.78 -1.78 19.37
CA GLU A 228 -2.46 -2.91 18.49
C GLU A 228 -3.29 -2.86 17.21
N VAL A 229 -2.64 -3.18 16.08
CA VAL A 229 -3.31 -3.37 14.80
C VAL A 229 -3.25 -4.86 14.45
N ALA A 230 -4.42 -5.48 14.34
CA ALA A 230 -4.54 -6.85 13.87
C ALA A 230 -4.44 -6.93 12.35
N PHE A 231 -4.14 -8.11 11.84
CA PHE A 231 -4.21 -8.37 10.41
C PHE A 231 -5.65 -8.26 9.91
N THR A 232 -5.85 -7.53 8.82
CA THR A 232 -7.12 -7.49 8.09
C THR A 232 -7.01 -8.25 6.77
N ASP A 233 -8.13 -8.72 6.24
CA ASP A 233 -8.21 -9.31 4.91
C ASP A 233 -8.66 -8.28 3.87
N GLY A 234 -8.58 -8.64 2.59
CA GLY A 234 -9.16 -7.82 1.52
C GLY A 234 -8.31 -6.67 1.02
N PHE A 235 -7.08 -6.44 1.51
CA PHE A 235 -6.16 -5.53 0.82
C PHE A 235 -5.84 -6.07 -0.59
N PHE A 236 -6.12 -5.27 -1.62
CA PHE A 236 -5.70 -5.58 -2.99
C PHE A 236 -5.63 -4.34 -3.88
N ILE A 237 -4.87 -4.48 -4.97
CA ILE A 237 -4.82 -3.56 -6.10
C ILE A 237 -5.24 -4.35 -7.34
N GLY A 238 -6.31 -3.91 -8.00
CA GLY A 238 -6.88 -4.50 -9.21
C GLY A 238 -6.67 -3.62 -10.44
N PHE A 239 -6.50 -4.28 -11.58
CA PHE A 239 -6.43 -3.70 -12.91
C PHE A 239 -7.41 -4.47 -13.79
N GLN A 240 -8.39 -3.79 -14.36
CA GLN A 240 -9.44 -4.43 -15.14
C GLN A 240 -9.76 -3.67 -16.42
N ARG A 241 -10.01 -4.42 -17.49
CA ARG A 241 -10.46 -3.95 -18.78
C ARG A 241 -11.98 -3.78 -18.81
N ASP A 242 -12.69 -4.72 -18.18
CA ASP A 242 -14.14 -4.80 -18.23
C ASP A 242 -14.79 -3.97 -17.11
N GLU A 243 -16.04 -3.60 -17.34
CA GLU A 243 -16.90 -3.08 -16.28
C GLU A 243 -17.47 -4.23 -15.44
N ASN A 244 -17.66 -3.99 -14.14
CA ASN A 244 -18.29 -4.93 -13.20
C ASN A 244 -17.55 -6.27 -13.03
N VAL A 245 -16.22 -6.26 -12.97
CA VAL A 245 -15.47 -7.46 -12.55
C VAL A 245 -15.81 -7.74 -11.09
N ALA A 246 -16.45 -8.88 -10.83
CA ALA A 246 -16.97 -9.24 -9.52
C ALA A 246 -15.96 -10.07 -8.72
N TRP A 247 -14.93 -9.40 -8.19
CA TRP A 247 -13.90 -10.07 -7.39
C TRP A 247 -14.50 -10.66 -6.11
N GLN A 248 -14.37 -11.97 -5.89
CA GLN A 248 -14.85 -12.59 -4.65
C GLN A 248 -13.96 -12.21 -3.45
N SER A 249 -14.53 -12.03 -2.27
CA SER A 249 -13.74 -11.94 -1.05
C SER A 249 -12.99 -13.25 -0.81
N LEU A 250 -11.92 -13.20 -0.02
CA LEU A 250 -11.07 -14.37 0.21
C LEU A 250 -11.78 -15.52 0.91
N ASN A 251 -12.79 -15.20 1.73
CA ASN A 251 -13.68 -16.17 2.37
C ASN A 251 -14.86 -16.61 1.49
N GLY A 252 -14.99 -16.08 0.26
CA GLY A 252 -16.07 -16.39 -0.68
C GLY A 252 -17.45 -15.86 -0.28
N ALA A 253 -17.56 -15.08 0.81
CA ALA A 253 -18.85 -14.63 1.34
C ALA A 253 -19.45 -13.44 0.59
N ASN A 254 -18.60 -12.58 0.00
CA ASN A 254 -19.00 -11.32 -0.62
C ASN A 254 -18.34 -11.16 -1.99
N THR A 255 -18.91 -10.30 -2.82
CA THR A 255 -18.31 -9.85 -4.08
C THR A 255 -18.04 -8.36 -4.04
N ILE A 256 -16.89 -7.96 -4.56
CA ILE A 256 -16.49 -6.56 -4.74
C ILE A 256 -16.56 -6.30 -6.23
N SER A 257 -17.64 -5.67 -6.68
CA SER A 257 -17.79 -5.26 -8.08
C SER A 257 -16.95 -4.03 -8.35
N VAL A 258 -16.02 -4.14 -9.29
CA VAL A 258 -15.13 -3.04 -9.67
C VAL A 258 -15.36 -2.65 -11.13
N GLY A 259 -15.35 -1.34 -11.40
CA GLY A 259 -15.43 -0.79 -12.75
C GLY A 259 -14.10 -0.87 -13.48
N LYS A 260 -14.08 -0.53 -14.77
CA LYS A 260 -12.87 -0.52 -15.60
C LYS A 260 -11.77 0.38 -15.01
N GLY A 261 -10.51 -0.02 -15.21
CA GLY A 261 -9.34 0.76 -14.82
C GLY A 261 -8.62 0.17 -13.61
N VAL A 262 -8.10 1.03 -12.74
CA VAL A 262 -7.45 0.63 -11.48
C VAL A 262 -8.42 0.75 -10.32
N PHE A 263 -8.39 -0.22 -9.42
CA PHE A 263 -9.15 -0.19 -8.17
C PHE A 263 -8.27 -0.61 -6.99
N ILE A 264 -8.24 0.17 -5.92
CA ILE A 264 -7.50 -0.14 -4.69
C ILE A 264 -8.48 -0.37 -3.54
N ASN A 265 -8.37 -1.50 -2.86
CA ASN A 265 -9.09 -1.73 -1.60
C ASN A 265 -8.12 -1.59 -0.42
N LEU A 266 -8.34 -0.57 0.42
CA LEU A 266 -7.53 -0.26 1.60
C LEU A 266 -8.35 -0.45 2.89
N PRO A 267 -8.49 -1.69 3.38
CA PRO A 267 -9.21 -1.98 4.61
C PRO A 267 -8.49 -1.39 5.83
N THR A 268 -9.25 -0.75 6.71
CA THR A 268 -8.74 -0.10 7.92
C THR A 268 -9.79 -0.12 9.03
N ASN A 269 -9.37 -0.07 10.29
CA ASN A 269 -10.26 0.20 11.43
C ASN A 269 -10.00 1.59 12.06
N MET A 270 -9.40 2.50 11.29
CA MET A 270 -9.13 3.85 11.78
C MET A 270 -10.41 4.64 12.03
N THR A 271 -10.43 5.38 13.13
CA THR A 271 -11.37 6.49 13.35
C THR A 271 -10.58 7.79 13.38
N VAL A 272 -10.90 8.71 12.47
CA VAL A 272 -10.26 10.03 12.36
C VAL A 272 -11.19 11.10 12.89
N ASP A 273 -10.67 12.10 13.59
CA ASP A 273 -11.50 13.23 14.02
C ASP A 273 -11.86 14.14 12.84
N LEU A 274 -13.12 14.55 12.77
CA LEU A 274 -13.64 15.36 11.67
C LEU A 274 -12.90 16.69 11.56
N SER A 275 -12.61 17.34 12.70
CA SER A 275 -11.88 18.61 12.71
C SER A 275 -10.44 18.46 12.21
N GLN A 276 -9.79 17.33 12.51
CA GLN A 276 -8.47 17.01 12.00
C GLN A 276 -8.53 16.78 10.49
N LEU A 277 -9.50 16.00 10.01
CA LEU A 277 -9.67 15.69 8.60
C LEU A 277 -9.95 16.96 7.77
N THR A 278 -10.86 17.81 8.22
CA THR A 278 -11.28 19.04 7.51
C THR A 278 -10.36 20.24 7.72
N GLY A 279 -9.55 20.22 8.79
CA GLY A 279 -8.54 21.23 9.08
C GLY A 279 -7.16 20.86 8.56
N ASP A 280 -6.22 20.60 9.47
CA ASP A 280 -4.79 20.41 9.16
C ASP A 280 -4.46 19.07 8.46
N GLY A 281 -5.44 18.19 8.30
CA GLY A 281 -5.31 16.84 7.79
C GLY A 281 -4.70 15.87 8.80
N VAL A 282 -4.97 14.58 8.57
CA VAL A 282 -4.36 13.46 9.29
C VAL A 282 -2.84 13.55 9.23
N ASP A 283 -2.21 13.26 10.35
CA ASP A 283 -0.76 13.33 10.47
C ASP A 283 -0.11 12.26 9.64
N ARG A 284 1.00 12.66 9.02
CA ARG A 284 1.81 11.74 8.25
C ARG A 284 2.86 11.06 9.13
N LEU A 285 3.00 9.76 8.94
CA LEU A 285 4.07 8.95 9.50
C LEU A 285 5.40 9.23 8.81
N ARG A 286 6.52 9.07 9.53
CA ARG A 286 7.86 9.33 9.00
C ARG A 286 8.21 8.24 7.97
N THR A 287 8.31 8.63 6.71
CA THR A 287 8.57 7.71 5.59
C THR A 287 10.01 7.84 5.04
N HIS A 288 10.73 8.87 5.49
CA HIS A 288 12.11 9.16 5.12
C HIS A 288 13.05 9.17 6.33
N GLN A 289 14.32 8.87 6.06
CA GLN A 289 15.37 8.88 7.08
C GLN A 289 15.58 10.28 7.67
N VAL A 290 15.43 11.32 6.86
CA VAL A 290 15.32 12.69 7.37
C VAL A 290 13.85 12.93 7.71
N ASP A 291 13.55 13.17 8.99
CA ASP A 291 12.19 13.52 9.39
C ASP A 291 11.88 14.96 8.95
N MET A 292 10.84 15.09 8.13
CA MET A 292 10.40 16.38 7.61
C MET A 292 9.15 16.89 8.36
N GLY A 293 8.74 16.20 9.42
CA GLY A 293 7.56 16.53 10.23
C GLY A 293 6.32 15.72 9.85
N THR A 294 5.18 16.09 10.43
CA THR A 294 3.89 15.38 10.24
C THR A 294 3.06 15.91 9.07
N LYS A 295 3.45 17.04 8.49
CA LYS A 295 2.68 17.77 7.47
C LYS A 295 3.41 17.92 6.13
N LEU A 296 4.71 17.63 6.09
CA LEU A 296 5.55 17.75 4.90
C LEU A 296 6.09 16.38 4.51
N PHE A 297 6.08 16.12 3.20
CA PHE A 297 6.38 14.86 2.55
C PHE A 297 5.55 13.72 3.08
#